data_AF-A0A953TIS0-F1
#
_entry.id   AF-A0A953TIS0-F1
#
_cell.length_a   1.000
_cell.length_b   1.000
_cell.length_c   1.000
_cell.angle_alpha   90.00
_cell.angle_beta   90.00
_cell.angle_gamma   90.00
#
_symmetry.space_group_name_H-M   'P 1'
#
loop_
_entity.id
_entity.type
_entity.pdbx_description
1 polymer ?
#
loop_
_entity_poly.entity_id
_entity_poly.type
_entity_poly.pdbx_seq_one_letter_code
_entity_poly.pdbx_strand_id
1 'polypeptide(L)'
;MSERRTTRRYDLSFPVTIRVPSQRRAETQTGKTRDVSTRGIYFIIDQDVPAGSDLDMTMMLPTEMSQGAEVLVRATGKILRVEPRTEGGDARLGVAAVIERYDIVRSDGVRN
;
A
#
# COMPACT_ATOMS: atom_id res chain seq x y z
N MET A 1 3.61 27.76 -2.04
CA MET A 1 3.31 26.44 -1.47
C MET A 1 4.41 25.48 -1.92
N SER A 2 5.41 25.24 -1.08
CA SER A 2 6.54 24.39 -1.47
C SER A 2 6.13 22.92 -1.57
N GLU A 3 6.50 22.29 -2.69
CA GLU A 3 6.52 20.85 -2.88
C GLU A 3 7.35 20.21 -1.75
N ARG A 4 6.69 19.71 -0.70
CA ARG A 4 7.35 19.05 0.46
C ARG A 4 7.68 17.58 0.20
N ARG A 5 7.44 17.08 -1.02
CA ARG A 5 7.60 15.67 -1.38
C ARG A 5 8.96 15.47 -2.03
N THR A 6 9.90 14.90 -1.28
CA THR A 6 11.29 14.65 -1.72
C THR A 6 11.45 13.40 -2.61
N THR A 7 10.38 12.66 -2.86
CA THR A 7 10.44 11.34 -3.53
C THR A 7 9.36 11.25 -4.59
N ARG A 8 9.73 10.79 -5.79
CA ARG A 8 8.82 10.57 -6.92
C ARG A 8 7.74 9.56 -6.52
N ARG A 9 6.48 9.94 -6.76
CA ARG A 9 5.32 9.05 -6.65
C ARG A 9 4.93 8.58 -8.04
N TYR A 10 4.54 7.33 -8.12
CA TYR A 10 4.01 6.69 -9.32
C TYR A 10 2.52 6.46 -9.08
N ASP A 11 1.69 6.93 -10.01
CA ASP A 11 0.25 6.68 -10.00
C ASP A 11 0.02 5.24 -10.44
N LEU A 12 0.00 4.34 -9.46
CA LEU A 12 -0.10 2.91 -9.65
C LEU A 12 -1.32 2.40 -8.93
N SER A 13 -2.19 1.73 -9.66
CA SER A 13 -3.43 1.19 -9.13
C SER A 13 -3.44 -0.32 -9.21
N PHE A 14 -3.00 -0.97 -8.13
CA PHE A 14 -2.99 -2.41 -7.97
C PHE A 14 -3.49 -2.80 -6.57
N PRO A 15 -3.91 -4.06 -6.36
CA PRO A 15 -4.33 -4.53 -5.05
C PRO A 15 -3.21 -4.46 -4.01
N VAL A 16 -3.54 -3.99 -2.82
CA VAL A 16 -2.67 -4.07 -1.64
C VAL A 16 -3.39 -4.81 -0.54
N THR A 17 -2.70 -5.76 0.06
CA THR A 17 -3.16 -6.49 1.23
C THR A 17 -2.57 -5.84 2.47
N ILE A 18 -3.41 -5.52 3.45
CA ILE A 18 -3.01 -4.84 4.68
C ILE A 18 -3.42 -5.60 5.92
N ARG A 19 -2.60 -5.46 6.97
CA ARG A 19 -2.87 -6.00 8.30
C ARG A 19 -2.44 -4.96 9.33
N VAL A 20 -3.32 -4.71 10.31
CA VAL A 20 -3.05 -3.82 11.45
C VAL A 20 -2.74 -4.68 12.68
N PRO A 21 -1.47 -4.78 13.14
CA PRO A 21 -1.08 -5.71 14.20
C PRO A 21 -1.79 -5.46 15.55
N SER A 22 -2.19 -4.21 15.82
CA SER A 22 -2.85 -3.81 17.07
C SER A 22 -4.31 -4.26 17.18
N GLN A 23 -4.94 -4.69 16.08
CA GLN A 23 -6.30 -5.21 16.11
C GLN A 23 -6.29 -6.69 16.52
N ARG A 24 -6.94 -7.03 17.64
CA ARG A 24 -6.98 -8.40 18.23
C ARG A 24 -7.48 -9.47 17.26
N ARG A 25 -8.30 -9.08 16.29
CA ARG A 25 -8.68 -9.88 15.13
C ARG A 25 -8.01 -9.19 13.95
N ALA A 26 -6.73 -9.48 13.73
CA ALA A 26 -5.95 -8.90 12.64
C ALA A 26 -6.45 -9.52 11.32
N GLU A 27 -7.69 -9.16 10.95
CA GLU A 27 -8.30 -9.53 9.70
C GLU A 27 -7.50 -8.86 8.59
N THR A 28 -7.08 -9.68 7.64
CA THR A 28 -6.41 -9.20 6.45
C THR A 28 -7.43 -8.45 5.60
N GLN A 29 -7.12 -7.20 5.29
CA GLN A 29 -7.96 -6.33 4.48
C GLN A 29 -7.31 -6.12 3.12
N THR A 30 -8.11 -6.06 2.07
CA THR A 30 -7.64 -5.68 0.74
C THR A 30 -8.04 -4.24 0.44
N GLY A 31 -7.12 -3.51 -0.18
CA GLY A 31 -7.33 -2.17 -0.70
C GLY A 31 -6.78 -2.04 -2.11
N LYS A 32 -6.92 -0.84 -2.67
CA LYS A 32 -6.36 -0.49 -3.98
C LYS A 32 -5.41 0.68 -3.83
N THR A 33 -4.18 0.56 -4.31
CA THR A 33 -3.26 1.69 -4.34
C THR A 33 -3.77 2.77 -5.30
N ARG A 34 -3.46 4.02 -4.97
CA ARG A 34 -3.59 5.16 -5.87
C ARG A 34 -2.22 5.63 -6.33
N ASP A 35 -1.31 5.80 -5.36
CA ASP A 35 0.04 6.24 -5.62
C ASP A 35 1.03 5.60 -4.65
N VAL A 36 2.24 5.31 -5.14
CA VAL A 36 3.32 4.66 -4.37
C VAL A 36 4.64 5.38 -4.59
N SER A 37 5.45 5.45 -3.55
CA SER A 37 6.85 5.88 -3.58
C SER A 37 7.67 5.00 -2.64
N THR A 38 9.00 5.16 -2.65
CA THR A 38 9.87 4.43 -1.69
C THR A 38 9.68 4.85 -0.24
N ARG A 39 9.02 5.99 0.04
CA ARG A 39 8.80 6.53 1.39
C ARG A 39 7.36 6.55 1.84
N GLY A 40 6.42 6.20 0.98
CA GLY A 40 5.01 6.33 1.33
C GLY A 40 4.09 5.81 0.25
N ILE A 41 2.91 5.47 0.69
CA ILE A 41 1.85 4.87 -0.10
C ILE A 41 0.54 5.57 0.20
N TYR A 42 -0.30 5.66 -0.83
CA TYR A 42 -1.68 6.07 -0.72
C TYR A 42 -2.57 4.98 -1.29
N PHE A 43 -3.57 4.54 -0.54
CA PHE A 43 -4.48 3.48 -0.97
C PHE A 43 -5.91 3.72 -0.45
N ILE A 44 -6.87 3.05 -1.08
CA ILE A 44 -8.29 3.12 -0.75
C ILE A 44 -8.73 1.78 -0.17
N ILE A 45 -9.54 1.83 0.89
CA ILE A 45 -10.11 0.67 1.57
C ILE A 45 -11.56 0.89 1.98
N ASP A 46 -12.21 -0.20 2.37
CA ASP A 46 -13.63 -0.22 2.76
C ASP A 46 -13.85 -0.28 4.28
N GLN A 47 -12.85 -0.72 5.04
CA GLN A 47 -12.97 -0.91 6.49
C GLN A 47 -12.10 0.10 7.24
N ASP A 48 -12.58 0.55 8.40
CA ASP A 48 -11.91 1.54 9.23
C ASP A 48 -10.57 1.06 9.78
N VAL A 49 -9.59 1.95 9.71
CA VAL A 49 -8.26 1.78 10.30
C VAL A 49 -7.89 3.02 11.12
N PRO A 50 -7.32 2.90 12.33
CA PRO A 50 -6.97 4.06 13.12
C PRO A 50 -5.71 4.75 12.58
N ALA A 51 -5.73 6.08 12.48
CA ALA A 51 -4.52 6.85 12.24
C ALA A 51 -3.49 6.61 13.37
N GLY A 52 -2.20 6.63 13.03
CA GLY A 52 -1.09 6.33 13.95
C GLY A 52 -0.78 4.84 14.12
N SER A 53 -1.67 3.94 13.64
CA SER A 53 -1.46 2.49 13.70
C SER A 53 -0.30 2.04 12.83
N ASP A 54 0.40 1.01 13.30
CA ASP A 54 1.35 0.28 12.48
C ASP A 54 0.61 -0.59 11.46
N LEU A 55 1.28 -0.83 10.33
CA LEU A 55 0.70 -1.45 9.14
C LEU A 55 1.69 -2.40 8.50
N ASP A 56 1.28 -3.65 8.33
CA ASP A 56 1.93 -4.59 7.43
C ASP A 56 1.22 -4.55 6.07
N MET A 57 1.98 -4.50 4.99
CA MET A 57 1.50 -4.39 3.62
C MET A 57 2.13 -5.46 2.75
N THR A 58 1.33 -6.06 1.87
CA THR A 58 1.81 -6.98 0.84
C THR A 58 1.19 -6.58 -0.50
N MET A 59 2.02 -6.49 -1.54
CA MET A 59 1.57 -6.11 -2.88
C MET A 59 2.36 -6.89 -3.94
N MET A 60 1.71 -7.23 -5.04
CA MET A 60 2.37 -7.76 -6.23
C MET A 60 2.57 -6.62 -7.22
N LEU A 61 3.81 -6.38 -7.63
CA LEU A 61 4.09 -5.39 -8.66
C LEU A 61 3.62 -5.93 -10.02
N PRO A 62 2.92 -5.11 -10.82
CA PRO A 62 2.56 -5.49 -12.19
C PRO A 62 3.80 -5.84 -13.02
N THR A 63 3.69 -6.84 -13.90
CA THR A 63 4.82 -7.37 -14.68
C THR A 63 5.42 -6.34 -15.63
N GLU A 64 4.63 -5.36 -16.05
CA GLU A 64 5.05 -4.20 -16.84
C GLU A 64 6.08 -3.34 -16.09
N MET A 65 6.10 -3.40 -14.76
CA MET A 65 7.02 -2.65 -13.90
C MET A 65 8.23 -3.46 -13.45
N SER A 66 8.12 -4.79 -13.46
CA SER A 66 9.13 -5.72 -12.95
C SER A 66 9.86 -6.48 -14.06
N GLN A 67 9.91 -5.92 -15.28
CA GLN A 67 10.59 -6.50 -16.44
C GLN A 67 10.10 -7.91 -16.76
N GLY A 68 8.80 -8.16 -16.60
CA GLY A 68 8.16 -9.46 -16.86
C GLY A 68 8.26 -10.47 -15.72
N ALA A 69 8.92 -10.15 -14.60
CA ALA A 69 9.00 -11.03 -13.44
C ALA A 69 7.84 -10.82 -12.47
N GLU A 70 7.36 -11.87 -11.81
CA GLU A 70 6.46 -11.70 -10.68
C GLU A 70 7.28 -11.22 -9.46
N VAL A 71 6.89 -10.07 -8.91
CA VAL A 71 7.61 -9.44 -7.80
C VAL A 71 6.63 -9.13 -6.68
N LEU A 72 6.86 -9.79 -5.55
CA LEU A 72 6.14 -9.56 -4.31
C LEU A 72 6.90 -8.54 -3.47
N VAL A 73 6.21 -7.50 -3.03
CA VAL A 73 6.76 -6.51 -2.09
C VAL A 73 6.06 -6.68 -0.76
N ARG A 74 6.84 -6.86 0.30
CA ARG A 74 6.38 -6.82 1.69
C ARG A 74 6.88 -5.53 2.31
N ALA A 75 6.01 -4.76 2.92
CA ALA A 75 6.37 -3.49 3.52
C ALA A 75 5.76 -3.35 4.90
N THR A 76 6.45 -2.62 5.77
CA THR A 76 5.94 -2.19 7.07
C THR A 76 5.92 -0.67 7.10
N GLY A 77 4.99 -0.12 7.88
CA GLY A 77 4.80 1.30 7.93
C GLY A 77 3.83 1.75 9.00
N LYS A 78 3.52 3.05 8.96
CA LYS A 78 2.60 3.69 9.89
C LYS A 78 1.57 4.53 9.14
N ILE A 79 0.32 4.42 9.56
CA ILE A 79 -0.77 5.23 9.03
C ILE A 79 -0.60 6.67 9.52
N LEU A 80 -0.46 7.60 8.57
CA LEU A 80 -0.33 9.04 8.88
C LEU A 80 -1.70 9.69 9.04
N ARG A 81 -2.64 9.34 8.15
CA ARG A 81 -3.99 9.91 8.16
C ARG A 81 -4.96 9.04 7.37
N VAL A 82 -6.24 9.17 7.73
CA VAL A 82 -7.38 8.56 7.06
C VAL A 82 -8.35 9.66 6.66
N GLU A 83 -8.80 9.65 5.41
CA GLU A 83 -9.74 10.60 4.84
C GLU A 83 -11.02 9.89 4.42
N PRO A 84 -12.22 10.36 4.84
CA PRO A 84 -13.47 9.89 4.28
C PRO A 84 -13.52 10.17 2.78
N ARG A 85 -14.00 9.21 2.01
CA ARG A 85 -14.22 9.34 0.56
C ARG A 85 -15.54 8.73 0.16
N THR A 86 -16.02 9.18 -1.00
CA THR A 86 -17.18 8.60 -1.66
C THR A 86 -16.78 8.25 -3.08
N GLU A 87 -16.94 6.99 -3.45
CA GLU A 87 -16.61 6.50 -4.79
C GLU A 87 -17.79 5.65 -5.28
N GLY A 88 -18.41 6.06 -6.40
CA GLY A 88 -19.58 5.36 -6.94
C GLY A 88 -20.83 5.37 -6.05
N GLY A 89 -20.89 6.25 -5.04
CA GLY A 89 -21.98 6.31 -4.07
C GLY A 89 -21.70 5.54 -2.77
N ASP A 90 -20.63 4.74 -2.73
CA ASP A 90 -20.23 4.01 -1.53
C ASP A 90 -19.24 4.80 -0.68
N ALA A 91 -19.36 4.67 0.65
CA ALA A 91 -18.37 5.19 1.58
C ALA A 91 -17.07 4.38 1.46
N ARG A 92 -15.97 5.08 1.23
CA ARG A 92 -14.61 4.55 1.16
C ARG A 92 -13.69 5.35 2.07
N LEU A 93 -12.52 4.81 2.35
CA LEU A 93 -11.51 5.45 3.17
C LEU A 93 -10.21 5.56 2.38
N GLY A 94 -9.71 6.79 2.30
CA GLY A 94 -8.42 7.08 1.75
C GLY A 94 -7.34 7.08 2.82
N VAL A 95 -6.34 6.23 2.70
CA VAL A 95 -5.29 6.06 3.70
C VAL A 95 -3.95 6.51 3.15
N ALA A 96 -3.29 7.41 3.88
CA ALA A 96 -1.90 7.77 3.62
C ALA A 96 -1.02 7.14 4.70
N ALA A 97 -0.01 6.37 4.28
CA ALA A 97 0.94 5.73 5.17
C ALA A 97 2.38 6.05 4.76
N VAL A 98 3.28 6.10 5.76
CA VAL A 98 4.72 6.09 5.54
C VAL A 98 5.19 4.65 5.37
N ILE A 99 6.12 4.42 4.46
CA ILE A 99 6.83 3.14 4.35
C ILE A 99 8.10 3.27 5.18
N GLU A 100 8.22 2.44 6.21
CA GLU A 100 9.38 2.42 7.09
C GLU A 100 10.43 1.45 6.58
N ARG A 101 9.99 0.26 6.14
CA ARG A 101 10.84 -0.78 5.54
C ARG A 101 10.07 -1.54 4.48
N TYR A 102 10.78 -2.05 3.49
CA TYR A 102 10.22 -2.99 2.53
C TYR A 102 11.28 -3.99 2.05
N ASP A 103 10.81 -5.18 1.70
CA ASP A 103 11.58 -6.25 1.10
C ASP A 103 10.95 -6.62 -0.25
N ILE A 104 11.81 -6.83 -1.24
CA ILE A 104 11.41 -7.27 -2.58
C ILE A 104 11.73 -8.76 -2.68
N VAL A 105 10.69 -9.58 -2.79
CA VAL A 105 10.78 -11.00 -3.04
C VAL A 105 10.47 -11.23 -4.51
N ARG A 106 11.50 -11.61 -5.27
CA ARG A 106 11.35 -11.99 -6.68
C ARG A 106 11.24 -13.50 -6.71
N SER A 107 10.23 -14.04 -7.40
CA SER A 107 10.33 -15.42 -7.86
C SER A 107 11.37 -15.42 -8.96
N ASP A 108 12.58 -15.85 -8.61
CA ASP A 108 13.59 -16.26 -9.56
C ASP A 108 12.98 -17.37 -10.41
N GLY A 109 12.48 -16.98 -11.58
CA GLY A 109 12.03 -17.93 -12.59
C GLY A 109 13.16 -18.91 -12.81
N VAL A 110 12.94 -20.17 -12.39
CA VAL A 110 13.74 -21.30 -12.81
C VAL A 110 13.73 -21.26 -14.33
N ARG A 111 14.82 -20.75 -14.91
CA ARG A 111 15.11 -20.86 -16.33
C ARG A 111 15.35 -22.34 -16.57
N ASN A 112 14.34 -23.04 -17.10
CA ASN A 112 14.53 -24.31 -17.77
C ASN A 112 15.32 -24.09 -19.07
#